data_AF-A0A8A4KQV2-F1
#
_entry.id   AF-A0A8A4KQV2-F1
#
_cell.length_a   1.000
_cell.length_b   1.000
_cell.length_c   1.000
_cell.angle_alpha   90.00
_cell.angle_beta   90.00
_cell.angle_gamma   90.00
#
_symmetry.space_group_name_H-M   'P 1'
#
loop_
_entity.id
_entity.type
_entity.pdbx_description
1 polymer ?
#
loop_
_entity_poly.entity_id
_entity_poly.type
_entity_poly.pdbx_seq_one_letter_code
_entity_poly.pdbx_strand_id
1 'polypeptide(L)' 'MQAKRIYNVAFLGSDEKGSLPLFTRVEAVTAKRAQKLFVEQYRPVKGWFLGDPEDVTEQAQTDAETPNQHQA' A
#
# COMPACT_ATOMS: atom_id res chain seq x y z
N MET A 1 10.80 -3.93 20.05
CA MET A 1 10.76 -3.68 18.60
C MET A 1 9.30 -3.54 18.20
N GLN A 2 8.90 -2.49 17.48
CA GLN A 2 7.52 -2.41 16.97
C GLN A 2 7.37 -3.39 15.80
N ALA A 3 6.32 -4.21 15.84
CA ALA A 3 6.06 -5.18 14.78
C ALA A 3 5.70 -4.43 13.49
N LYS A 4 6.24 -4.91 12.37
CA LYS A 4 5.86 -4.39 11.06
C LYS A 4 4.47 -4.90 10.69
N ARG A 5 3.70 -4.05 10.04
CA ARG A 5 2.33 -4.26 9.59
C ARG A 5 2.26 -3.95 8.11
N ILE A 6 1.29 -4.53 7.42
CA ILE A 6 1.03 -4.24 6.01
C ILE A 6 -0.08 -3.20 5.96
N TYR A 7 0.21 -2.04 5.38
CA TYR A 7 -0.76 -0.97 5.20
C TYR A 7 -1.18 -0.88 3.75
N ASN A 8 -2.47 -0.71 3.49
CA ASN A 8 -2.98 -0.35 2.19
C ASN A 8 -3.01 1.18 2.06
N VAL A 9 -2.22 1.71 1.14
CA VAL A 9 -2.12 3.14 0.87
C VAL A 9 -3.00 3.47 -0.34
N ALA A 10 -4.00 4.32 -0.14
CA ALA A 10 -4.84 4.83 -1.22
C ALA A 10 -4.26 6.14 -1.77
N PHE A 11 -3.85 6.14 -3.04
CA PHE A 11 -3.24 7.30 -3.69
C PHE A 11 -3.79 7.49 -5.10
N LEU A 12 -4.30 8.69 -5.38
CA LEU A 12 -4.74 9.07 -6.72
C LEU A 12 -3.71 10.01 -7.32
N GLY A 13 -2.99 9.53 -8.33
CA GLY A 13 -1.96 10.34 -8.99
C GLY A 13 -1.05 9.58 -9.94
N SER A 14 0.12 10.16 -10.19
CA SER A 14 1.04 9.70 -11.23
C SER A 14 2.49 9.97 -10.83
N ASP A 15 3.39 9.13 -11.33
CA ASP A 15 4.84 9.35 -11.32
C ASP A 15 5.34 9.81 -12.70
N GLU A 16 6.65 9.77 -12.93
CA GLU A 16 7.27 10.10 -14.23
C GLU A 16 6.92 9.11 -15.35
N LYS A 17 6.49 7.89 -15.01
CA LYS A 17 6.18 6.81 -15.95
C LYS A 17 4.69 6.73 -16.27
N GLY A 18 3.83 7.33 -15.47
CA GLY A 18 2.40 7.41 -15.72
C GLY A 18 1.55 7.26 -14.46
N SER A 19 0.35 6.72 -14.61
CA SER A 19 -0.57 6.54 -13.47
C SER A 19 0.00 5.54 -12.46
N LEU A 20 -0.05 5.90 -11.18
CA LEU A 20 0.21 4.96 -10.10
C LEU A 20 -1.04 4.11 -9.81
N PRO A 21 -0.87 2.90 -9.24
CA PRO A 21 -2.00 2.12 -8.73
C PRO A 21 -2.76 2.90 -7.66
N LEU A 22 -4.09 2.78 -7.67
CA LEU A 22 -4.95 3.46 -6.68
C LEU A 22 -4.71 2.96 -5.25
N PHE A 23 -4.41 1.67 -5.11
CA PHE A 23 -4.14 1.01 -3.84
C PHE A 23 -2.79 0.30 -3.90
N THR A 24 -1.94 0.57 -2.91
CA THR A 24 -0.60 0.00 -2.82
C THR A 24 -0.34 -0.52 -1.41
N ARG A 25 0.04 -1.79 -1.29
CA ARG A 25 0.44 -2.39 -0.01
C ARG A 25 1.87 -1.99 0.34
N VAL A 26 2.07 -1.45 1.54
CA VAL A 26 3.37 -1.00 2.06
C VAL A 26 3.58 -1.56 3.46
N GLU A 27 4.70 -2.24 3.68
CA GLU A 27 5.08 -2.71 5.00
C GLU A 27 5.70 -1.57 5.82
N ALA A 28 5.13 -1.27 6.99
CA ALA A 28 5.62 -0.21 7.87
C ALA A 28 5.33 -0.50 9.34
N VAL A 29 5.99 0.23 10.24
CA VAL A 29 5.68 0.16 11.68
C VAL A 29 4.46 1.00 12.07
N THR A 30 4.12 2.02 11.29
CA THR A 30 2.96 2.91 11.50
C THR A 30 2.37 3.37 10.17
N ALA A 31 1.10 3.76 10.14
CA ALA A 31 0.43 4.29 8.96
C ALA A 31 1.16 5.52 8.36
N LYS A 32 1.61 6.45 9.21
CA LYS A 32 2.41 7.61 8.77
C LYS A 32 3.73 7.19 8.11
N ARG A 33 4.37 6.12 8.61
CA ARG A 33 5.58 5.56 7.97
C ARG A 33 5.25 4.89 6.64
N ALA A 34 4.07 4.28 6.49
CA ALA A 34 3.63 3.71 5.22
C ALA A 34 3.48 4.78 4.13
N GLN A 35 2.85 5.93 4.42
CA GLN A 35 2.79 7.05 3.47
C GLN A 35 4.19 7.54 3.07
N LYS A 36 5.10 7.69 4.04
CA LYS A 36 6.48 8.12 3.76
C LYS A 36 7.20 7.11 2.84
N LEU A 37 7.12 5.82 3.16
CA LEU A 37 7.73 4.76 2.35
C LEU A 37 7.10 4.66 0.96
N PHE A 38 5.80 4.94 0.82
CA PHE A 38 5.15 5.05 -0.48
C PHE A 38 5.79 6.16 -1.33
N VAL A 39 5.95 7.36 -0.77
CA VAL A 39 6.57 8.49 -1.51
C VAL A 39 8.03 8.19 -1.86
N GLU A 40 8.80 7.59 -0.96
CA GLU A 40 10.20 7.25 -1.19
C GLU A 40 10.37 6.19 -2.31
N GLN A 41 9.47 5.21 -2.38
CA GLN A 41 9.53 4.13 -3.37
C GLN A 41 8.95 4.54 -4.73
N TYR A 42 7.75 5.12 -4.73
CA TYR A 42 6.99 5.37 -5.96
C TYR A 42 7.21 6.77 -6.53
N ARG A 43 7.79 7.69 -5.75
CA ARG A 43 8.14 9.06 -6.17
C ARG A 43 7.03 9.73 -6.98
N PRO A 44 5.79 9.82 -6.43
CA PRO A 44 4.70 10.48 -7.12
C PRO A 44 5.06 11.93 -7.44
N VAL A 45 4.82 12.34 -8.69
CA VAL A 45 5.06 13.71 -9.15
C VAL A 45 3.84 14.58 -8.87
N LYS A 46 2.63 14.01 -8.97
CA LYS A 46 1.36 14.68 -8.72
C LYS A 46 0.34 13.72 -8.13
N GLY A 47 -0.56 14.23 -7.30
CA GLY A 47 -1.67 13.46 -6.74
C GLY A 47 -1.93 13.78 -5.28
N TRP A 48 -2.80 12.99 -4.68
CA TRP A 48 -3.20 13.11 -3.28
C TRP A 48 -3.47 11.74 -2.66
N PHE A 49 -3.13 11.63 -1.38
CA PHE A 49 -3.57 10.51 -0.56
C PHE A 49 -5.08 10.61 -0.33
N LEU A 50 -5.79 9.49 -0.45
CA LEU A 50 -7.23 9.40 -0.23
C LEU A 50 -7.55 9.00 1.21
N GLY A 51 -6.87 9.63 2.16
CA GLY A 51 -6.98 9.35 3.59
C GLY A 51 -5.74 8.70 4.21
N ASP A 52 -5.91 8.21 5.44
CA ASP A 52 -4.87 7.48 6.16
C ASP A 52 -4.74 6.04 5.63
N PRO A 53 -3.53 5.45 5.63
CA PRO A 53 -3.36 4.05 5.26
C PRO A 53 -4.07 3.12 6.22
N GLU A 54 -4.76 2.13 5.66
CA GLU A 54 -5.49 1.11 6.41
C GLU A 54 -4.57 -0.05 6.77
N ASP A 55 -4.60 -0.53 8.02
CA ASP A 55 -3.87 -1.73 8.42
C ASP A 55 -4.61 -2.97 7.89
N VAL A 56 -3.98 -3.65 6.94
CA VAL A 56 -4.51 -4.85 6.29
C VAL A 56 -3.67 -6.08 6.60
N THR A 57 -2.93 -6.08 7.70
CA THR A 57 -2.01 -7.18 8.06
C THR A 57 -2.74 -8.53 8.10
N GLU A 58 -3.91 -8.59 8.73
CA GLU A 58 -4.71 -9.83 8.85
C GLU A 58 -5.26 -10.30 7.49
N GLN A 59 -5.72 -9.36 6.65
CA GLN A 59 -6.22 -9.65 5.31
C GLN A 59 -5.09 -10.14 4.39
N ALA A 60 -3.93 -9.50 4.45
CA ALA A 60 -2.77 -9.87 3.65
C ALA A 60 -2.21 -11.26 4.02
N GLN A 61 -2.31 -11.66 5.29
CA GLN A 61 -1.98 -13.02 5.73
C GLN A 61 -2.98 -14.04 5.17
N THR A 62 -4.27 -13.73 5.22
CA THR A 62 -5.32 -14.61 4.68
C THR A 62 -5.21 -14.78 3.16
N ASP A 63 -4.93 -13.71 2.40
CA ASP A 63 -4.66 -13.78 0.96
C ASP A 63 -3.42 -14.65 0.64
N ALA A 64 -2.37 -14.58 1.46
CA ALA A 64 -1.15 -15.37 1.26
C ALA A 64 -1.37 -16.87 1.58
N GLU A 65 -2.26 -17.18 2.51
CA GLU A 65 -2.63 -18.55 2.88
C GLU A 65 -3.67 -19.17 1.93
N THR A 66 -4.31 -18.37 1.07
CA THR A 66 -5.32 -18.84 0.11
C THR A 66 -4.76 -18.76 -1.32
N PRO A 67 -4.07 -19.81 -1.83
CA PRO A 67 -3.66 -19.84 -3.23
C PRO A 67 -4.91 -19.96 -4.12
N ASN A 68 -5.35 -18.82 -4.65
CA ASN A 68 -6.17 -18.63 -5.84
C ASN A 68 -6.75 -19.91 -6.49
N GLN A 69 -7.80 -20.49 -5.90
CA GLN A 69 -8.72 -21.40 -6.59
C GLN A 69 -9.87 -20.59 -7.15
N HIS A 70 -9.64 -19.78 -8.19
CA HIS A 70 -10.64 -19.36 -9.17
C HIS A 70 -9.90 -18.67 -10.34
N GLN A 71 -9.37 -19.49 -11.25
CA GLN A 71 -9.31 -19.14 -12.66
C GLN A 71 -10.50 -19.86 -13.32
N ALA A 72 -11.40 -19.10 -13.93
CA ALA A 72 -12.46 -19.57 -14.80
C ALA A 72 -12.34 -18.83 -16.14
#